data_AF-A0A833DUV7-F1
#
_entry.id   AF-A0A833DUV7-F1
#
_cell.length_a   1.000
_cell.length_b   1.000
_cell.length_c   1.000
_cell.angle_alpha   90.00
_cell.angle_beta   90.00
_cell.angle_gamma   90.00
#
_symmetry.space_group_name_H-M   'P 1'
#
loop_
_entity.id
_entity.type
_entity.pdbx_description
1 polymer ?
#
loop_
_entity_poly.entity_id
_entity_poly.type
_entity_poly.pdbx_seq_one_letter_code
_entity_poly.pdbx_strand_id
1 'polypeptide(L)' 'MPKVFVVGVGMVRVDRHYDKGFAELVAEAAARAYDDTKGARPQAIVVGNMMSSSLYQQDSLGALVAE' A
#
# COMPACT_ATOMS: atom_id res chain seq x y z
N MET A 1 0.32 27.88 2.07
CA MET A 1 0.46 26.42 2.10
C MET A 1 -0.76 25.80 1.44
N PRO A 2 -0.60 24.82 0.52
CA PRO A 2 -1.74 24.11 -0.04
C PRO A 2 -2.51 23.34 1.04
N LYS A 3 -3.83 23.23 0.89
CA LYS A 3 -4.67 22.42 1.79
C LYS A 3 -4.54 20.95 1.42
N VAL A 4 -4.48 20.08 2.41
CA VAL A 4 -4.34 18.63 2.25
C VAL A 4 -5.64 17.94 2.66
N PHE A 5 -6.06 16.96 1.88
CA PHE A 5 -7.27 16.19 2.11
C PHE A 5 -6.99 14.71 1.91
N VAL A 6 -7.70 13.87 2.66
CA VAL A 6 -7.77 12.43 2.39
C VAL A 6 -8.90 12.23 1.38
N VAL A 7 -8.57 11.68 0.21
CA VAL A 7 -9.54 11.45 -0.88
C VAL A 7 -9.96 9.98 -1.00
N GLY A 8 -9.29 9.07 -0.29
CA GLY A 8 -9.66 7.66 -0.24
C GLY A 8 -8.90 6.90 0.82
N VAL A 9 -9.47 5.78 1.28
CA VAL A 9 -8.87 4.88 2.26
C VAL A 9 -9.08 3.43 1.87
N GLY A 10 -8.07 2.59 2.03
CA GLY A 10 -8.12 1.17 1.74
C GLY A 10 -7.35 0.39 2.77
N MET A 11 -7.91 -0.74 3.20
CA MET A 11 -7.37 -1.59 4.25
C MET A 11 -7.62 -3.05 3.90
N VAL A 12 -6.73 -3.92 4.32
CA VAL A 12 -6.97 -5.37 4.41
C VAL A 12 -7.34 -5.75 5.84
N ARG A 13 -7.95 -6.92 6.00
CA ARG A 13 -8.25 -7.46 7.33
C ARG A 13 -6.95 -7.69 8.10
N VAL A 14 -6.92 -7.37 9.39
CA VAL A 14 -5.80 -7.75 10.26
C VAL A 14 -5.99 -9.21 10.66
N ASP A 15 -5.19 -10.09 10.06
CA ASP A 15 -5.27 -11.53 10.29
C ASP A 15 -3.96 -12.22 9.90
N ARG A 16 -3.92 -13.54 10.06
CA ARG A 16 -2.85 -14.39 9.54
C ARG A 16 -3.17 -14.81 8.11
N HIS A 17 -2.69 -14.03 7.15
CA HIS A 17 -2.83 -14.31 5.72
C HIS A 17 -1.79 -15.34 5.29
N TYR A 18 -2.10 -16.63 5.47
CA TYR A 18 -1.22 -17.72 5.04
C TYR A 18 -1.28 -17.95 3.52
N ASP A 19 -2.34 -17.48 2.88
CA ASP A 19 -2.69 -17.68 1.49
C ASP A 19 -2.27 -16.51 0.58
N LYS A 20 -1.74 -15.42 1.13
CA LYS A 20 -1.40 -14.19 0.38
C LYS A 20 0.01 -13.71 0.67
N GLY A 21 0.70 -13.28 -0.38
CA GLY A 21 1.97 -12.55 -0.26
C GLY A 21 1.80 -11.08 0.10
N PHE A 22 2.91 -10.41 0.44
CA PHE A 22 2.95 -8.97 0.72
C PHE A 22 2.39 -8.14 -0.44
N ALA A 23 2.81 -8.41 -1.67
CA ALA A 23 2.38 -7.68 -2.86
C ALA A 23 0.85 -7.77 -3.06
N GLU A 24 0.27 -8.95 -2.84
CA GLU A 24 -1.19 -9.15 -2.93
C GLU A 24 -1.94 -8.34 -1.88
N LEU A 25 -1.45 -8.32 -0.63
CA LEU A 25 -2.06 -7.53 0.44
C LEU A 25 -1.99 -6.02 0.15
N VAL A 26 -0.86 -5.55 -0.38
CA VAL A 26 -0.71 -4.15 -0.77
C VAL A 26 -1.63 -3.80 -1.95
N ALA A 27 -1.68 -4.65 -2.98
CA ALA A 27 -2.57 -4.46 -4.12
C ALA A 27 -4.05 -4.41 -3.70
N GLU A 28 -4.48 -5.30 -2.80
CA GLU A 28 -5.85 -5.30 -2.26
C GLU A 28 -6.17 -4.00 -1.50
N ALA A 29 -5.26 -3.54 -0.63
CA ALA A 29 -5.44 -2.28 0.08
C ALA A 29 -5.46 -1.07 -0.87
N ALA A 30 -4.55 -1.04 -1.85
CA ALA A 30 -4.43 0.05 -2.81
C ALA A 30 -5.64 0.14 -3.74
N ALA A 31 -6.16 -0.99 -4.22
CA ALA A 31 -7.36 -1.04 -5.05
C ALA A 31 -8.58 -0.47 -4.30
N ARG A 32 -8.77 -0.91 -3.04
CA ARG A 32 -9.85 -0.38 -2.18
C ARG A 32 -9.72 1.12 -1.92
N ALA A 33 -8.50 1.61 -1.71
CA ALA A 33 -8.25 3.03 -1.53
C ALA A 33 -8.59 3.80 -2.81
N TYR A 34 -8.17 3.29 -3.97
CA TYR A 34 -8.38 3.91 -5.27
C TYR A 34 -9.86 4.04 -5.63
N ASP A 35 -10.67 3.01 -5.35
CA ASP A 35 -12.11 3.00 -5.61
C ASP A 35 -12.84 4.16 -4.89
N ASP A 36 -12.32 4.60 -3.74
CA ASP A 36 -12.86 5.73 -2.98
C ASP A 36 -12.45 7.11 -3.56
N THR A 37 -11.37 7.16 -4.35
CA THR A 37 -10.76 8.43 -4.81
C THR A 37 -11.44 9.14 -5.98
N LYS A 38 -12.54 8.60 -6.53
CA LYS A 38 -13.20 9.11 -7.75
C LYS A 38 -12.23 9.33 -8.93
N GLY A 39 -11.20 8.48 -9.05
CA GLY A 39 -10.25 8.52 -10.17
C GLY A 39 -9.02 9.41 -9.94
N ALA A 40 -8.51 9.48 -8.71
CA ALA A 40 -7.24 10.17 -8.46
C ALA A 40 -6.09 9.59 -9.31
N ARG A 41 -5.04 10.37 -9.52
CA ARG A 41 -3.82 9.96 -10.23
C ARG A 41 -2.62 10.25 -9.33
N PRO A 42 -2.26 9.31 -8.43
CA PRO A 42 -1.12 9.50 -7.54
C PRO A 42 0.18 9.61 -8.37
N GLN A 43 1.06 10.53 -7.96
CA GLN A 43 2.34 10.80 -8.63
C GLN A 43 3.54 10.23 -7.87
N ALA A 44 3.33 9.82 -6.62
CA ALA A 44 4.35 9.26 -5.76
C ALA A 44 3.70 8.27 -4.79
N ILE A 45 4.50 7.33 -4.32
CA ILE A 45 4.13 6.39 -3.26
C ILE A 45 5.14 6.50 -2.12
N VAL A 46 4.63 6.43 -0.89
CA VAL A 46 5.44 6.35 0.32
C VAL A 46 5.03 5.09 1.06
N VAL A 47 5.98 4.18 1.27
CA VAL A 47 5.73 2.89 1.91
C VAL A 47 6.40 2.87 3.28
N GLY A 48 5.62 2.62 4.33
CA GLY A 48 6.11 2.36 5.68
C GLY A 48 6.04 0.87 6.00
N ASN A 49 7.15 0.25 6.35
CA ASN A 49 7.20 -1.15 6.76
C ASN A 49 8.31 -1.33 7.81
N MET A 50 8.02 -2.09 8.87
CA MET A 50 8.97 -2.29 9.97
C MET A 50 9.83 -3.56 9.84
N MET A 51 9.41 -4.52 9.02
CA MET A 51 9.98 -5.88 8.96
C MET A 51 10.51 -6.23 7.57
N SER A 52 10.77 -5.23 6.73
CA SER A 52 11.15 -5.39 5.33
C SER A 52 12.46 -6.16 5.19
N SER A 53 13.47 -5.81 5.98
CA SER A 53 14.75 -6.50 6.07
C SER A 53 14.61 -7.93 6.60
N SER A 54 13.93 -8.08 7.75
CA SER A 54 13.88 -9.33 8.51
C SER A 54 12.98 -10.41 7.90
N LEU A 55 11.89 -10.03 7.23
CA LEU A 55 10.92 -10.99 6.68
C LEU A 55 10.99 -11.12 5.16
N TYR A 56 11.44 -10.08 4.45
CA TYR A 56 11.41 -10.04 2.99
C TYR A 56 12.80 -9.91 2.35
N GLN A 57 13.86 -9.74 3.14
CA GLN A 57 15.23 -9.51 2.67
C GLN A 57 15.35 -8.39 1.64
N GLN A 58 14.40 -7.44 1.67
CA GLN A 58 14.31 -6.33 0.73
C GLN A 58 13.95 -5.07 1.50
N ASP A 59 14.93 -4.17 1.65
CA ASP A 59 14.74 -2.94 2.41
C ASP A 59 13.83 -1.94 1.68
N SER A 60 13.97 -1.85 0.36
CA SER A 60 13.16 -0.95 -0.47
C SER A 60 11.91 -1.63 -1.00
N LEU A 61 10.87 -1.72 -0.17
CA LEU A 61 9.55 -2.22 -0.61
C LEU A 61 8.80 -1.21 -1.48
N GLY A 62 9.20 0.07 -1.50
CA GLY A 62 8.57 1.08 -2.35
C GLY A 62 8.69 0.77 -3.84
N ALA A 63 9.84 0.23 -4.28
CA ALA A 63 10.02 -0.22 -5.66
C ALA A 63 9.08 -1.38 -6.01
N LEU A 64 8.98 -2.38 -5.12
CA LEU A 64 8.11 -3.54 -5.30
C LEU A 64 6.63 -3.16 -5.42
N VAL A 65 6.18 -2.11 -4.73
CA VAL A 65 4.78 -1.66 -4.79
C VAL A 65 4.52 -0.78 -6.03
N ALA A 66 5.56 -0.16 -6.58
CA ALA A 66 5.45 0.71 -7.75
C ALA A 66 5.59 -0.04 -9.09
N GLU A 67 6.09 -1.28 -9.08
CA GLU A 67 6.02 -2.22 -10.21
C GLU A 67 4.58 -2.69 -10.45
#